data_AF-A0A6P6W2C5-F1
#
_entry.id   AF-A0A6P6W2C5-F1
#
_cell.length_a   1.000
_cell.length_b   1.000
_cell.length_c   1.000
_cell.angle_alpha   90.00
_cell.angle_beta   90.00
_cell.angle_gamma   90.00
#
_symmetry.space_group_name_H-M   'P 1'
#
loop_
_entity.id
_entity.type
_entity.pdbx_description
1 polymer ?
#
loop_
_entity_poly.entity_id
_entity_poly.type
_entity_poly.pdbx_seq_one_letter_code
_entity_poly.pdbx_strand_id
1 'polypeptide(L)'
;MEHHYRIDVFLATVDSQILEMKNRFKEDVIELLILSSALQPKDNFQAFNIEQICQLASKFYLADFTYQEKLHLRTQLELFQIEFSCNSRLQNLSSLQKLCQVLAKTRKSMWYTLIDRLIRLILTLPVSTATTERAFSAMKIIKTCLRSRMEEDFLANSMIMYIEKEIARTFDINSIIDDFDKIKSRCAQFHISHTIK
;
A
#
# COMPACT_ATOMS: atom_id res chain seq x y z
N MET A 1 -25.32 -35.43 0.37
CA MET A 1 -24.00 -34.77 0.15
C MET A 1 -24.12 -33.57 -0.76
N GLU A 2 -24.70 -33.71 -1.95
CA GLU A 2 -24.80 -32.61 -2.94
C GLU A 2 -25.63 -31.41 -2.45
N HIS A 3 -26.75 -31.66 -1.76
CA HIS A 3 -27.60 -30.59 -1.22
C HIS A 3 -26.96 -29.83 -0.05
N HIS A 4 -26.25 -30.53 0.83
CA HIS A 4 -25.48 -29.97 1.94
C HIS A 4 -24.31 -29.13 1.44
N TYR A 5 -23.55 -29.63 0.45
CA TYR A 5 -22.48 -28.85 -0.16
C TYR A 5 -23.00 -27.59 -0.85
N ARG A 6 -24.12 -27.69 -1.59
CA ARG A 6 -24.69 -26.56 -2.31
C ARG A 6 -25.24 -25.49 -1.37
N ILE A 7 -25.97 -25.87 -0.32
CA ILE A 7 -26.61 -24.90 0.59
C ILE A 7 -25.61 -24.43 1.66
N ASP A 8 -25.04 -25.35 2.42
CA ASP A 8 -24.34 -25.02 3.65
C ASP A 8 -22.89 -24.57 3.42
N VAL A 9 -22.32 -24.88 2.25
CA VAL A 9 -20.95 -24.48 1.90
C VAL A 9 -20.96 -23.44 0.77
N PHE A 10 -21.52 -23.78 -0.40
CA PHE A 10 -21.42 -22.92 -1.57
C PHE A 10 -22.22 -21.63 -1.43
N LEU A 11 -23.53 -21.71 -1.16
CA LEU A 11 -24.36 -20.52 -0.98
C LEU A 11 -23.92 -19.69 0.23
N ALA A 12 -23.60 -20.33 1.36
CA ALA A 12 -23.04 -19.64 2.53
C ALA A 12 -21.74 -18.86 2.21
N THR A 13 -20.86 -19.44 1.38
CA THR A 13 -19.63 -18.75 0.95
C THR A 13 -19.94 -17.57 0.04
N VAL A 14 -20.87 -17.72 -0.90
CA VAL A 14 -21.30 -16.63 -1.81
C VAL A 14 -21.95 -15.50 -1.03
N ASP A 15 -22.86 -15.80 -0.09
CA ASP A 15 -23.50 -14.80 0.76
C ASP A 15 -22.48 -14.07 1.64
N SER A 16 -21.51 -14.79 2.20
CA SER A 16 -20.40 -14.18 2.94
C SER A 16 -19.57 -13.25 2.05
N GLN A 17 -19.25 -13.65 0.81
CA GLN A 17 -18.52 -12.79 -0.13
C GLN A 17 -19.31 -11.53 -0.49
N ILE A 18 -20.61 -11.66 -0.75
CA ILE A 18 -21.49 -10.53 -1.05
C ILE A 18 -21.55 -9.57 0.14
N LEU A 19 -21.68 -10.09 1.36
CA LEU A 19 -21.70 -9.29 2.57
C LEU A 19 -20.38 -8.54 2.79
N GLU A 20 -19.25 -9.23 2.65
CA GLU A 20 -17.92 -8.61 2.75
C GLU A 20 -17.71 -7.54 1.68
N MET A 21 -18.14 -7.78 0.43
CA MET A 21 -18.08 -6.77 -0.63
C MET A 21 -18.93 -5.54 -0.30
N LYS A 22 -20.17 -5.73 0.18
CA LYS A 22 -21.05 -4.62 0.60
C LYS A 22 -20.46 -3.85 1.78
N ASN A 23 -19.84 -4.54 2.73
CA ASN A 23 -19.19 -3.91 3.88
C ASN A 23 -17.92 -3.15 3.48
N ARG A 24 -17.15 -3.65 2.51
CA ARG A 24 -15.92 -3.05 2.02
C ARG A 24 -16.14 -1.85 1.11
N PHE A 25 -17.15 -1.91 0.24
CA PHE A 25 -17.47 -0.87 -0.74
C PHE A 25 -18.79 -0.17 -0.39
N LYS A 26 -18.88 0.35 0.83
CA LYS A 26 -19.99 1.23 1.23
C LYS A 26 -19.98 2.50 0.38
N GLU A 27 -21.13 3.17 0.29
CA GLU A 27 -21.29 4.41 -0.48
C GLU A 27 -20.20 5.45 -0.16
N ASP A 28 -19.88 5.64 1.13
CA ASP A 28 -18.80 6.54 1.57
C ASP A 28 -17.41 6.15 1.03
N VAL A 29 -17.11 4.84 0.99
CA VAL A 29 -15.83 4.34 0.46
C VAL A 29 -15.77 4.55 -1.05
N ILE A 30 -16.88 4.32 -1.76
CA ILE A 30 -16.98 4.56 -3.19
C ILE A 30 -16.80 6.05 -3.49
N GLU A 31 -17.46 6.93 -2.74
CA GLU A 31 -17.30 8.38 -2.90
C GLU A 31 -15.85 8.81 -2.63
N LEU A 32 -15.23 8.31 -1.55
CA LEU A 32 -13.82 8.55 -1.26
C LEU A 32 -12.91 8.10 -2.41
N LEU A 33 -13.18 6.94 -3.03
CA LEU A 33 -12.42 6.46 -4.19
C LEU A 33 -12.61 7.36 -5.41
N ILE A 34 -13.85 7.80 -5.69
CA ILE A 34 -14.16 8.72 -6.78
C ILE A 34 -13.40 10.05 -6.58
N LEU A 35 -13.49 10.65 -5.40
CA LEU A 35 -12.77 11.90 -5.11
C LEU A 35 -11.25 11.72 -5.14
N SER A 36 -10.73 10.55 -4.69
CA SER A 36 -9.29 10.24 -4.79
C SER A 36 -8.80 10.13 -6.24
N SER A 37 -9.69 9.77 -7.17
CA SER A 37 -9.35 9.66 -8.60
C SER A 37 -9.00 11.02 -9.21
N ALA A 38 -9.48 12.13 -8.63
CA ALA A 38 -9.14 13.47 -9.06
C ALA A 38 -7.66 13.81 -8.88
N LEU A 39 -6.92 13.07 -8.05
CA LEU A 39 -5.48 13.29 -7.86
C LEU A 39 -4.62 12.40 -8.77
N GLN A 40 -5.23 11.50 -9.55
CA GLN A 40 -4.50 10.54 -10.36
C GLN A 40 -3.77 11.25 -11.51
N PRO A 41 -2.47 10.96 -11.69
CA PRO A 41 -1.69 11.58 -12.76
C PRO A 41 -1.98 11.03 -14.17
N LYS A 42 -2.82 9.99 -14.24
CA LYS A 42 -3.13 9.27 -15.48
C LYS A 42 -3.69 10.23 -16.54
N ASP A 43 -3.40 9.94 -17.80
CA ASP A 43 -3.89 10.72 -18.95
C ASP A 43 -3.53 12.22 -18.80
N ASN A 44 -2.32 12.49 -18.31
CA ASN A 44 -1.81 13.83 -18.07
C ASN A 44 -2.68 14.65 -17.10
N PHE A 45 -3.12 14.02 -16.00
CA PHE A 45 -3.98 14.64 -14.98
C PHE A 45 -5.33 15.14 -15.53
N GLN A 46 -5.90 14.49 -16.55
CA GLN A 46 -7.19 14.91 -17.13
C GLN A 46 -8.33 14.95 -16.10
N ALA A 47 -8.30 14.06 -15.10
CA ALA A 47 -9.28 14.01 -14.03
C ALA A 47 -9.03 15.06 -12.92
N PHE A 48 -7.96 15.87 -13.03
CA PHE A 48 -7.57 16.79 -11.96
C PHE A 48 -8.62 17.86 -11.70
N ASN A 49 -9.17 17.81 -10.49
CA ASN A 49 -10.24 18.69 -10.07
C ASN A 49 -9.99 19.17 -8.64
N ILE A 50 -9.64 20.46 -8.51
CA ILE A 50 -9.31 21.09 -7.23
C ILE A 50 -10.47 20.99 -6.25
N GLU A 51 -11.71 21.19 -6.71
CA GLU A 51 -12.89 21.17 -5.85
C GLU A 51 -13.12 19.79 -5.24
N GLN A 52 -13.00 18.73 -6.06
CA GLN A 52 -13.12 17.34 -5.59
C GLN A 52 -12.01 16.97 -4.61
N ILE A 53 -10.77 17.45 -4.83
CA ILE A 53 -9.65 17.20 -3.94
C ILE A 53 -9.83 17.94 -2.60
N CYS A 54 -10.31 19.19 -2.62
CA CYS A 54 -10.67 19.93 -1.41
C CYS A 54 -11.82 19.27 -0.66
N GLN A 55 -12.82 18.74 -1.38
CA GLN A 55 -13.92 17.99 -0.80
C GLN A 55 -13.43 16.69 -0.14
N LEU A 56 -12.48 15.99 -0.77
CA LEU A 56 -11.86 14.79 -0.19
C LEU A 56 -11.23 15.08 1.17
N ALA A 57 -10.37 16.09 1.24
CA ALA A 57 -9.71 16.50 2.49
C ALA A 57 -10.72 16.99 3.54
N SER A 58 -11.78 17.69 3.11
CA SER A 58 -12.77 18.26 4.02
C SER A 58 -13.75 17.23 4.58
N LYS A 59 -14.14 16.22 3.77
CA LYS A 59 -15.15 15.22 4.14
C LYS A 59 -14.55 13.99 4.81
N PHE A 60 -13.42 13.49 4.30
CA PHE A 60 -12.88 12.18 4.71
C PHE A 60 -11.66 12.26 5.62
N TYR A 61 -10.91 13.37 5.60
CA TYR A 61 -9.68 13.55 6.37
C TYR A 61 -9.80 14.71 7.37
N LEU A 62 -10.90 14.74 8.12
CA LEU A 62 -11.23 15.80 9.09
C LEU A 62 -10.16 15.96 10.18
N ALA A 63 -9.57 14.86 10.62
CA ALA A 63 -8.56 14.85 11.68
C ALA A 63 -7.14 15.13 11.18
N ASP A 64 -6.87 14.93 9.88
CA ASP A 64 -5.53 15.06 9.29
C ASP A 64 -5.22 16.46 8.77
N PHE A 65 -6.26 17.30 8.66
CA PHE A 65 -6.16 18.68 8.17
C PHE A 65 -6.89 19.66 9.09
N THR A 66 -6.15 20.65 9.58
CA THR A 66 -6.73 21.82 10.25
C THR A 66 -7.55 22.68 9.27
N TYR A 67 -8.41 23.56 9.81
CA TYR A 67 -9.19 24.50 8.98
C TYR A 67 -8.30 25.39 8.10
N GLN A 68 -7.17 25.87 8.65
CA GLN A 68 -6.21 26.70 7.91
C GLN A 68 -5.51 25.89 6.80
N GLU A 69 -5.15 24.64 7.07
CA GLU A 69 -4.55 23.77 6.05
C GLU A 69 -5.52 23.45 4.92
N LYS A 70 -6.83 23.32 5.17
CA LYS A 70 -7.83 23.12 4.10
C LYS A 70 -7.91 24.33 3.15
N LEU A 71 -7.81 25.54 3.69
CA LEU A 71 -7.73 26.75 2.87
C LEU A 71 -6.42 26.79 2.07
N HIS A 72 -5.29 26.48 2.72
CA HIS A 72 -3.98 26.48 2.06
C HIS A 72 -3.83 25.36 1.02
N LEU A 73 -4.52 24.23 1.20
CA LEU A 73 -4.52 23.11 0.26
C LEU A 73 -4.99 23.57 -1.12
N ARG A 74 -6.03 24.39 -1.20
CA ARG A 74 -6.53 24.93 -2.47
C ARG A 74 -5.44 25.73 -3.19
N THR A 75 -4.78 26.65 -2.49
CA THR A 75 -3.68 27.45 -3.05
C THR A 75 -2.52 26.57 -3.50
N GLN A 76 -2.15 25.55 -2.72
CA GLN A 76 -1.11 24.60 -3.15
C GLN A 76 -1.52 23.84 -4.41
N LEU A 77 -2.78 23.43 -4.54
CA LEU A 77 -3.28 22.71 -5.71
C LEU A 77 -3.27 23.59 -6.98
N GLU A 78 -3.63 24.86 -6.87
CA GLU A 78 -3.56 25.83 -7.98
C GLU A 78 -2.11 26.00 -8.46
N LEU A 79 -1.16 26.19 -7.53
CA LEU A 79 0.27 26.27 -7.86
C LEU A 79 0.79 24.97 -8.47
N PHE A 80 0.35 23.83 -7.93
CA PHE A 80 0.74 22.52 -8.43
C PHE A 80 0.25 22.28 -9.86
N GLN A 81 -0.96 22.73 -10.21
CA GLN A 81 -1.51 22.66 -11.56
C GLN A 81 -0.69 23.49 -12.57
N ILE A 82 -0.25 24.67 -12.17
CA ILE A 82 0.63 25.53 -12.99
C ILE A 82 1.98 24.84 -13.19
N GLU A 83 2.59 24.34 -12.11
CA GLU A 83 3.89 23.67 -12.18
C GLU A 83 3.84 22.42 -13.07
N PHE A 84 2.77 21.63 -12.98
CA PHE A 84 2.56 20.48 -13.84
C PHE A 84 2.57 20.82 -15.32
N SER A 85 1.89 21.92 -15.70
CA SER A 85 1.82 22.39 -17.09
C SER A 85 3.20 22.76 -17.65
N CYS A 86 4.13 23.18 -16.79
CA CYS A 86 5.47 23.62 -17.18
C CYS A 86 6.55 22.53 -17.03
N ASN A 87 6.30 21.44 -16.29
CA ASN A 87 7.33 20.49 -15.89
C ASN A 87 7.19 19.14 -16.60
N SER A 88 8.04 18.89 -17.59
CA SER A 88 8.07 17.63 -18.35
C SER A 88 8.30 16.38 -17.51
N ARG A 89 8.88 16.49 -16.30
CA ARG A 89 9.10 15.35 -15.39
C ARG A 89 7.84 14.86 -14.69
N LEU A 90 6.81 15.70 -14.64
CA LEU A 90 5.50 15.34 -14.08
C LEU A 90 4.53 14.85 -15.17
N GLN A 91 4.89 15.02 -16.44
CA GLN A 91 4.12 14.51 -17.58
C GLN A 91 4.28 12.99 -17.71
N ASN A 92 3.21 12.31 -18.16
CA ASN A 92 3.17 10.87 -18.43
C ASN A 92 3.31 9.94 -17.20
N LEU A 93 2.96 10.41 -16.01
CA LEU A 93 2.93 9.57 -14.81
C LEU A 93 1.68 8.65 -14.81
N SER A 94 1.88 7.35 -14.58
CA SER A 94 0.81 6.34 -14.66
C SER A 94 0.10 6.05 -13.33
N SER A 95 0.67 6.45 -12.18
CA SER A 95 0.12 6.14 -10.87
C SER A 95 0.50 7.16 -9.79
N LEU A 96 -0.35 7.28 -8.75
CA LEU A 96 -0.06 8.07 -7.56
C LEU A 96 1.24 7.66 -6.85
N GLN A 97 1.61 6.38 -6.88
CA GLN A 97 2.87 5.91 -6.29
C GLN A 97 4.08 6.55 -6.99
N LYS A 98 4.08 6.59 -8.34
CA LYS A 98 5.14 7.24 -9.10
C LYS A 98 5.16 8.74 -8.84
N LEU A 99 3.99 9.37 -8.73
CA LEU A 99 3.87 10.79 -8.36
C LEU A 99 4.53 11.06 -7.01
N CYS A 100 4.21 10.28 -5.97
CA CYS A 100 4.82 10.40 -4.64
C CYS A 100 6.35 10.25 -4.70
N GLN A 101 6.86 9.28 -5.45
CA GLN A 101 8.31 9.09 -5.62
C GLN A 101 8.99 10.27 -6.32
N VAL A 102 8.37 10.85 -7.35
CA VAL A 102 8.91 12.01 -8.06
C VAL A 102 8.91 13.24 -7.15
N LEU A 103 7.83 13.48 -6.39
CA LEU A 103 7.77 14.57 -5.41
C LEU A 103 8.86 14.46 -4.35
N ALA A 104 9.13 13.24 -3.85
CA ALA A 104 10.21 12.99 -2.91
C ALA A 104 11.60 13.22 -3.54
N LYS A 105 11.86 12.68 -4.74
CA LYS A 105 13.15 12.82 -5.44
C LYS A 105 13.47 14.28 -5.82
N THR A 106 12.45 15.05 -6.17
CA THR A 106 12.60 16.46 -6.57
C THR A 106 12.63 17.43 -5.38
N ARG A 107 12.54 16.92 -4.13
CA ARG A 107 12.33 17.70 -2.90
C ARG A 107 11.08 18.60 -2.94
N LYS A 108 10.18 18.36 -3.90
CA LYS A 108 8.91 19.08 -4.05
C LYS A 108 7.90 18.71 -2.98
N SER A 109 8.08 17.56 -2.31
CA SER A 109 7.32 17.21 -1.10
C SER A 109 7.45 18.26 0.02
N MET A 110 8.54 19.03 0.09
CA MET A 110 8.70 20.12 1.07
C MET A 110 7.94 21.39 0.67
N TRP A 111 7.67 21.58 -0.61
CA TRP A 111 6.93 22.74 -1.13
C TRP A 111 5.42 22.48 -1.16
N TYR A 112 5.03 21.26 -1.52
CA TYR A 112 3.64 20.80 -1.59
C TYR A 112 3.33 19.81 -0.47
N THR A 113 3.57 20.22 0.77
CA THR A 113 3.45 19.37 1.96
C THR A 113 2.03 18.83 2.17
N LEU A 114 1.00 19.61 1.83
CA LEU A 114 -0.39 19.19 2.00
C LEU A 114 -0.81 18.19 0.92
N ILE A 115 -0.35 18.41 -0.32
CA ILE A 115 -0.60 17.47 -1.42
C ILE A 115 0.15 16.16 -1.17
N ASP A 116 1.43 16.21 -0.77
CA ASP A 116 2.21 15.01 -0.44
C ASP A 116 1.56 14.21 0.70
N ARG A 117 1.08 14.89 1.73
CA ARG A 117 0.32 14.26 2.83
C ARG A 117 -0.96 13.60 2.32
N LEU A 118 -1.74 14.28 1.50
CA LEU A 118 -2.99 13.74 0.95
C LEU A 118 -2.73 12.51 0.06
N ILE A 119 -1.69 12.54 -0.77
CA ILE A 119 -1.28 11.39 -1.59
C ILE A 119 -0.93 10.21 -0.69
N ARG A 120 -0.16 10.42 0.38
CA ARG A 120 0.20 9.36 1.34
C ARG A 120 -1.03 8.76 2.00
N LEU A 121 -1.97 9.59 2.46
CA LEU A 121 -3.23 9.13 3.06
C LEU A 121 -4.00 8.22 2.09
N ILE A 122 -4.14 8.63 0.83
CA ILE A 122 -4.79 7.84 -0.22
C ILE A 122 -4.06 6.51 -0.46
N LEU A 123 -2.73 6.53 -0.51
CA LEU A 123 -1.91 5.32 -0.70
C LEU A 123 -2.00 4.35 0.49
N THR A 124 -2.32 4.84 1.69
CA THR A 124 -2.49 4.01 2.90
C THR A 124 -3.90 3.47 3.10
N LEU A 125 -4.87 3.83 2.26
CA LEU A 125 -6.25 3.33 2.38
C LEU A 125 -6.30 1.80 2.24
N PRO A 126 -7.14 1.09 3.02
CA PRO A 126 -7.28 -0.37 2.95
C PRO A 126 -7.59 -0.92 1.54
N VAL A 127 -8.34 -0.15 0.75
CA VAL A 127 -8.63 -0.49 -0.66
C VAL A 127 -7.35 -0.50 -1.52
N SER A 128 -6.41 0.42 -1.23
CA SER A 128 -5.10 0.52 -1.90
C SER A 128 -4.11 -0.53 -1.41
N THR A 129 -4.37 -1.19 -0.28
CA THR A 129 -3.44 -2.11 0.40
C THR A 129 -3.92 -3.56 0.42
N ALA A 130 -4.67 -4.02 -0.60
CA ALA A 130 -5.13 -5.40 -0.74
C ALA A 130 -4.01 -6.47 -0.54
N THR A 131 -2.76 -6.13 -0.88
CA THR A 131 -1.60 -6.99 -0.62
C THR A 131 -1.32 -7.16 0.88
N THR A 132 -1.45 -6.09 1.67
CA THR A 132 -1.26 -6.15 3.13
C THR A 132 -2.37 -6.96 3.80
N GLU A 133 -3.63 -6.76 3.41
CA GLU A 133 -4.76 -7.55 3.91
C GLU A 133 -4.57 -9.04 3.60
N ARG A 134 -4.09 -9.37 2.40
CA ARG A 134 -3.76 -10.75 2.03
C ARG A 134 -2.65 -11.34 2.92
N ALA A 135 -1.63 -10.55 3.25
CA ALA A 135 -0.57 -10.98 4.16
C ALA A 135 -1.10 -11.21 5.59
N PHE A 136 -1.93 -10.31 6.13
CA PHE A 136 -2.56 -10.49 7.43
C PHE A 136 -3.54 -11.67 7.46
N SER A 137 -4.27 -11.93 6.37
CA SER A 137 -5.13 -13.11 6.25
C SER A 137 -4.30 -14.40 6.26
N ALA A 138 -3.20 -14.45 5.50
CA ALA A 138 -2.28 -15.58 5.51
C ALA A 138 -1.70 -15.80 6.92
N MET A 139 -1.32 -14.72 7.61
CA MET A 139 -0.85 -14.77 9.00
C MET A 139 -1.88 -15.38 9.95
N LYS A 140 -3.14 -14.93 9.85
CA LYS A 140 -4.23 -15.44 10.69
C LYS A 140 -4.42 -16.94 10.47
N ILE A 141 -4.34 -17.40 9.22
CA ILE A 141 -4.40 -18.84 8.87
C ILE A 141 -3.20 -19.58 9.47
N ILE A 142 -1.97 -19.08 9.32
CA ILE A 142 -0.76 -19.70 9.90
C ILE A 142 -0.89 -19.83 11.42
N LYS A 143 -1.29 -18.75 12.11
CA LYS A 143 -1.47 -18.72 13.57
C LYS A 143 -2.58 -19.66 14.05
N THR A 144 -3.67 -19.78 13.28
CA THR A 144 -4.83 -20.62 13.62
C THR A 144 -4.58 -22.10 13.31
N CYS A 145 -4.06 -22.43 12.12
CA CYS A 145 -3.80 -23.81 11.69
C CYS A 145 -2.70 -24.47 12.52
N LEU A 146 -1.64 -23.72 12.84
CA LEU A 146 -0.54 -24.29 13.60
C LEU A 146 -0.83 -24.36 15.10
N ARG A 147 -1.86 -23.65 15.61
CA ARG A 147 -2.09 -23.42 17.07
C ARG A 147 -0.76 -23.19 17.81
N SER A 148 0.19 -22.53 17.15
CA SER A 148 1.58 -22.90 17.38
C SER A 148 2.18 -22.19 18.56
N ARG A 149 2.96 -22.97 19.32
CA ARG A 149 4.05 -22.54 20.21
C ARG A 149 5.15 -21.74 19.50
N MET A 150 4.88 -21.16 18.32
CA MET A 150 5.85 -20.37 17.59
C MET A 150 5.99 -19.05 18.33
N GLU A 151 7.20 -18.76 18.79
CA GLU A 151 7.50 -17.54 19.54
C GLU A 151 7.13 -16.32 18.69
N GLU A 152 6.42 -15.36 19.28
CA GLU A 152 5.85 -14.20 18.56
C GLU A 152 6.93 -13.45 17.76
N ASP A 153 8.16 -13.40 18.28
CA ASP A 153 9.30 -12.76 17.61
C ASP A 153 9.69 -13.47 16.30
N PHE A 154 9.70 -14.81 16.29
CA PHE A 154 10.01 -15.56 15.06
C PHE A 154 8.91 -15.41 14.00
N LEU A 155 7.65 -15.35 14.44
CA LEU A 155 6.52 -15.08 13.55
C LEU A 155 6.60 -13.67 12.97
N ALA A 156 6.87 -12.66 13.81
CA ALA A 156 7.02 -11.28 13.37
C ALA A 156 8.16 -11.14 12.34
N ASN A 157 9.32 -11.72 12.62
CA ASN A 157 10.47 -11.68 11.71
C ASN A 157 10.18 -12.38 10.37
N SER A 158 9.52 -13.54 10.39
CA SER A 158 9.12 -14.27 9.18
C SER A 158 8.08 -13.49 8.36
N MET A 159 7.16 -12.80 9.03
CA MET A 159 6.16 -11.95 8.38
C MET A 159 6.78 -10.72 7.72
N ILE A 160 7.73 -10.07 8.37
CA ILE A 160 8.49 -8.95 7.78
C ILE A 160 9.20 -9.42 6.50
N MET A 161 9.86 -10.58 6.55
CA MET A 161 10.51 -11.18 5.37
C MET A 161 9.53 -11.45 4.22
N TYR A 162 8.32 -11.93 4.53
CA TYR A 162 7.29 -12.20 3.51
C TYR A 162 6.71 -10.93 2.88
N ILE A 163 6.42 -9.91 3.71
CA ILE A 163 5.90 -8.62 3.24
C ILE A 163 6.94 -7.91 2.39
N GLU A 164 8.19 -7.88 2.86
CA GLU A 164 9.30 -7.18 2.21
C GLU A 164 10.09 -8.08 1.26
N LYS A 165 9.49 -9.18 0.77
CA LYS A 165 10.20 -10.17 -0.05
C LYS A 165 10.86 -9.59 -1.31
N GLU A 166 10.30 -8.52 -1.88
CA GLU A 166 10.88 -7.85 -3.05
C GLU A 166 12.15 -7.07 -2.69
N ILE A 167 12.22 -6.51 -1.48
CA ILE A 167 13.43 -5.92 -0.92
C ILE A 167 14.39 -7.02 -0.48
N ALA A 168 13.90 -8.09 0.17
CA ALA A 168 14.72 -9.22 0.58
C ALA A 168 15.48 -9.85 -0.61
N ARG A 169 14.84 -9.92 -1.79
CA ARG A 169 15.44 -10.40 -3.03
C ARG A 169 16.59 -9.54 -3.57
N THR A 170 16.67 -8.27 -3.18
CA THR A 170 17.81 -7.41 -3.57
C THR A 170 19.07 -7.71 -2.77
N PHE A 171 18.98 -8.44 -1.65
CA PHE A 171 20.15 -8.86 -0.89
C PHE A 171 20.69 -10.19 -1.42
N ASP A 172 22.01 -10.28 -1.57
CA ASP A 172 22.69 -11.53 -1.92
C ASP A 172 22.85 -12.41 -0.69
N ILE A 173 22.43 -13.67 -0.80
CA ILE A 173 22.48 -14.65 0.30
C ILE A 173 23.93 -14.91 0.71
N ASN A 174 24.87 -14.94 -0.25
CA ASN A 174 26.28 -15.22 0.06
C ASN A 174 26.89 -14.06 0.86
N SER A 175 26.59 -12.80 0.48
CA SER A 175 27.00 -11.63 1.27
C SER A 175 26.45 -11.66 2.70
N ILE A 176 25.22 -12.12 2.92
CA ILE A 176 24.64 -12.24 4.26
C ILE A 176 25.36 -13.32 5.08
N ILE A 177 25.67 -14.46 4.46
CA ILE A 177 26.41 -15.56 5.10
C ILE A 177 27.80 -15.08 5.52
N ASP A 178 28.52 -14.42 4.62
CA ASP A 178 29.86 -13.89 4.87
C ASP A 178 29.85 -12.85 6.01
N ASP A 179 28.85 -11.98 6.07
CA ASP A 179 28.72 -11.00 7.14
C ASP A 179 28.32 -11.64 8.48
N PHE A 180 27.52 -12.70 8.47
CA PHE A 180 27.16 -13.44 9.66
C PHE A 180 28.37 -14.22 10.23
N ASP A 181 29.18 -14.82 9.36
CA ASP A 181 30.43 -15.49 9.71
C ASP A 181 31.47 -14.51 10.30
N LYS A 182 31.47 -13.25 9.87
CA LYS A 182 32.32 -12.19 10.47
C LYS A 182 31.86 -11.75 11.85
N ILE A 183 30.56 -11.77 12.14
CA ILE A 183 29.98 -11.28 13.41
C ILE A 183 30.15 -12.29 14.56
N LYS A 184 30.16 -13.58 14.27
CA LYS A 184 30.44 -14.64 15.24
C LYS A 184 31.53 -15.52 14.67
N SER A 185 32.69 -15.60 15.33
CA SER A 185 33.74 -16.58 15.02
C SER A 185 33.29 -18.03 15.33
N ARG A 186 32.23 -18.49 14.67
CA ARG A 186 31.69 -19.84 14.76
C ARG A 186 31.38 -20.27 13.33
N CYS A 187 32.38 -20.84 12.66
CA CYS A 187 32.27 -21.39 11.31
C CYS A 187 31.03 -22.30 11.22
N ALA A 188 30.06 -21.95 10.38
CA ALA A 188 29.05 -22.88 9.92
C ALA A 188 29.42 -23.32 8.50
N GLN A 189 30.01 -24.52 8.36
CA GLN A 189 30.25 -25.13 7.06
C GLN A 189 28.91 -25.54 6.43
N PHE A 190 28.36 -24.69 5.56
CA PHE A 190 27.26 -25.09 4.69
C PHE A 190 27.81 -25.70 3.41
N HIS A 191 27.95 -27.03 3.39
CA HIS A 191 28.16 -27.77 2.15
C HIS A 191 26.84 -27.84 1.35
N ILE A 192 26.68 -26.95 0.38
CA ILE A 192 25.67 -27.12 -0.67
C ILE A 192 26.29 -27.97 -1.76
N SER A 193 25.99 -29.27 -1.74
CA SER A 193 26.35 -30.21 -2.81
C SER A 193 25.52 -29.92 -4.05
N HIS A 194 26.05 -29.14 -4.99
CA HIS A 194 25.53 -29.14 -6.35
C HIS A 194 25.90 -30.48 -7.00
N THR A 195 24.91 -31.36 -7.16
CA THR A 195 24.97 -32.45 -8.13
C THR A 195 23.91 -32.18 -9.18
N ILE A 196 24.32 -31.65 -10.33
CA ILE A 196 23.59 -31.80 -11.58
C ILE A 196 24.63 -32.21 -12.62
N LYS A 197 24.33 -33.34 -13.28
CA LYS A 197 25.11 -33.99 -14.35
C LYS A 197 25.37 -33.05 -15.53
#